data_AF-A0A5B2U376-F1
#
_entry.id   AF-A0A5B2U376-F1
#
_cell.length_a   1.000
_cell.length_b   1.000
_cell.length_c   1.000
_cell.angle_alpha   90.00
_cell.angle_beta   90.00
_cell.angle_gamma   90.00
#
_symmetry.space_group_name_H-M   'P 1'
#
loop_
_entity.id
_entity.type
_entity.pdbx_description
1 polymer ?
#
loop_
_entity_poly.entity_id
_entity_poly.type
_entity_poly.pdbx_seq_one_letter_code
_entity_poly.pdbx_strand_id
1 'polypeptide(L)'
;MIVLFFHFHFPLGNCYTLESEFTIILSSVKTKNLKKMTTILNIKTSINGENSASNKLSEALISQLLKNNPESKVLVRDLASDPIPHMETKHFLSFEIPHEERSNEQKEASKYSDQALKEIEEADILVIGLPFYNFSFPSTLKSWIDHISIPGKTFSYADSTPKGLLKNKKVYLNIAIGGIYEDKTIINQMEDYLRTLFAFIGITDIQVFRSEGTVFPEVRDENLSQTITDIESVLAS
;
A
#
# COMPACT_ATOMS: atom_id res chain seq x y z
N MET A 1 32.50 9.69 26.14
CA MET A 1 33.54 8.83 26.75
C MET A 1 33.04 8.41 28.12
N ILE A 2 32.33 7.29 28.20
CA ILE A 2 31.81 6.76 29.47
C ILE A 2 32.70 5.56 29.79
N VAL A 3 33.55 5.72 30.80
CA VAL A 3 34.39 4.62 31.29
C VAL A 3 33.59 3.91 32.36
N LEU A 4 32.99 2.76 32.02
CA LEU A 4 32.42 1.86 33.02
C LEU A 4 33.54 1.02 33.65
N PHE A 5 33.87 1.32 34.89
CA PHE A 5 34.74 0.48 35.70
C PHE A 5 33.95 -0.67 36.31
N PHE A 6 34.12 -1.89 35.80
CA PHE A 6 33.68 -3.09 36.50
C PHE A 6 34.73 -3.47 37.54
N HIS A 7 34.43 -3.26 38.82
CA HIS A 7 35.24 -3.79 39.92
C HIS A 7 34.83 -5.24 40.20
N PHE A 8 35.69 -6.19 39.84
CA PHE A 8 35.59 -7.57 40.31
C PHE A 8 36.43 -7.74 41.58
N HIS A 9 35.80 -8.13 42.67
CA HIS A 9 36.47 -8.52 43.91
C HIS A 9 36.81 -10.02 43.84
N PHE A 10 38.10 -10.35 43.88
CA PHE A 10 38.58 -11.72 44.10
C PHE A 10 39.46 -11.76 45.35
N PRO A 11 39.32 -12.79 46.22
CA PRO A 11 40.12 -12.90 47.43
C PRO A 11 41.50 -13.51 47.12
N LEU A 12 42.54 -12.82 47.63
CA LEU A 12 43.87 -13.31 48.01
C LEU A 12 44.59 -14.32 47.08
N GLY A 13 45.61 -13.86 46.36
CA GLY A 13 46.69 -14.72 45.87
C GLY A 13 47.45 -14.19 44.64
N ASN A 14 48.68 -13.71 44.88
CA ASN A 14 49.78 -13.46 43.92
C ASN A 14 49.56 -12.49 42.74
N CYS A 15 50.28 -11.36 42.81
CA CYS A 15 50.53 -10.44 41.70
C CYS A 15 51.35 -11.12 40.58
N TYR A 16 50.75 -11.28 39.41
CA TYR A 16 51.46 -11.34 38.13
C TYR A 16 50.73 -10.45 37.13
N THR A 17 51.33 -9.31 36.79
CA THR A 17 50.88 -8.44 35.71
C THR A 17 51.32 -9.04 34.38
N LEU A 18 50.38 -9.66 33.66
CA LEU A 18 50.51 -9.94 32.23
C LEU A 18 49.68 -8.88 31.49
N GLU A 19 50.35 -7.84 31.00
CA GLU A 19 49.76 -6.93 30.02
C GLU A 19 49.62 -7.70 28.70
N SER A 20 48.41 -8.16 28.39
CA SER A 20 48.07 -8.55 27.02
C SER A 20 47.16 -7.49 26.41
N GLU A 21 47.71 -6.78 25.42
CA GLU A 21 46.99 -5.80 24.64
C GLU A 21 45.93 -6.51 23.77
N PHE A 22 44.70 -6.60 24.28
CA PHE A 22 43.55 -6.91 23.44
C PHE A 22 43.13 -5.65 22.68
N THR A 23 43.87 -5.35 21.60
CA THR A 23 43.42 -4.39 20.59
C THR A 23 42.27 -5.02 19.82
N ILE A 24 41.03 -4.78 20.28
CA ILE A 24 39.84 -5.06 19.49
C ILE A 24 39.85 -4.09 18.31
N ILE A 25 40.19 -4.59 17.13
CA ILE A 25 40.00 -3.89 15.86
C ILE A 25 38.48 -3.74 15.66
N LEU A 26 37.92 -2.62 16.11
CA LEU A 26 36.62 -2.12 15.66
C LEU A 26 36.78 -1.64 14.21
N SER A 27 36.95 -2.58 13.28
CA SER A 27 36.82 -2.29 11.86
C SER A 27 35.35 -2.01 11.58
N SER A 28 35.04 -0.71 11.45
CA SER A 28 33.99 -0.14 10.61
C SER A 28 32.92 -1.13 10.12
N VAL A 29 32.04 -1.59 11.01
CA VAL A 29 30.71 -2.00 10.59
C VAL A 29 29.99 -0.70 10.28
N LYS A 30 30.07 -0.26 9.01
CA LYS A 30 29.08 0.67 8.47
C LYS A 30 27.75 0.00 8.73
N THR A 31 26.99 0.49 9.71
CA THR A 31 25.56 0.23 9.78
C THR A 31 24.98 0.70 8.46
N LYS A 32 24.87 -0.21 7.49
CA LYS A 32 23.95 0.00 6.36
C LYS A 32 22.63 0.36 7.03
N ASN A 33 22.12 1.55 6.74
CA ASN A 33 20.72 1.86 7.00
C ASN A 33 19.93 0.76 6.28
N LEU A 34 19.55 -0.28 7.01
CA LEU A 34 18.67 -1.33 6.52
C LEU A 34 17.33 -0.65 6.29
N LYS A 35 17.08 -0.28 5.04
CA LYS A 35 15.79 0.27 4.62
C LYS A 35 14.75 -0.79 4.96
N LYS A 36 13.80 -0.46 5.84
CA LYS A 36 12.77 -1.41 6.29
C LYS A 36 12.13 -2.07 5.06
N MET A 37 12.06 -3.41 5.06
CA MET A 37 11.31 -4.17 4.06
C MET A 37 9.89 -3.59 3.95
N THR A 38 9.52 -3.18 2.74
CA THR A 38 8.22 -2.56 2.45
C THR A 38 7.30 -3.58 1.79
N THR A 39 6.06 -3.68 2.22
CA THR A 39 5.03 -4.46 1.50
C THR A 39 4.23 -3.54 0.59
N ILE A 40 4.22 -3.85 -0.70
CA ILE A 40 3.47 -3.13 -1.73
C ILE A 40 2.27 -3.98 -2.13
N LEU A 41 1.06 -3.47 -1.97
CA LEU A 41 -0.17 -4.08 -2.48
C LEU A 41 -0.54 -3.43 -3.82
N ASN A 42 -0.36 -4.17 -4.91
CA ASN A 42 -0.78 -3.78 -6.25
C ASN A 42 -2.23 -4.21 -6.50
N ILE A 43 -3.14 -3.25 -6.54
CA ILE A 43 -4.55 -3.46 -6.82
C ILE A 43 -4.81 -3.17 -8.30
N LYS A 44 -5.07 -4.22 -9.07
CA LYS A 44 -5.43 -4.14 -10.49
C LYS A 44 -6.96 -4.12 -10.61
N THR A 45 -7.50 -3.16 -11.36
CA THR A 45 -8.97 -3.01 -11.51
C THR A 45 -9.43 -3.01 -12.97
N SER A 46 -8.49 -2.93 -13.91
CA SER A 46 -8.80 -2.81 -15.33
C SER A 46 -9.12 -4.13 -15.98
N ILE A 47 -10.24 -4.18 -16.70
CA ILE A 47 -10.69 -5.33 -17.47
C ILE A 47 -9.86 -5.54 -18.75
N ASN A 48 -8.96 -4.61 -19.09
CA ASN A 48 -8.11 -4.71 -20.28
C ASN A 48 -6.83 -5.54 -20.04
N GLY A 49 -6.64 -6.13 -18.85
CA GLY A 49 -5.52 -7.03 -18.55
C GLY A 49 -4.15 -6.39 -18.84
N GLU A 50 -3.32 -7.07 -19.63
CA GLU A 50 -1.99 -6.61 -20.06
C GLU A 50 -2.02 -5.37 -20.96
N ASN A 51 -3.14 -5.13 -21.65
CA ASN A 51 -3.32 -3.95 -22.50
C ASN A 51 -3.71 -2.69 -21.69
N SER A 52 -3.94 -2.83 -20.38
CA SER A 52 -4.36 -1.74 -19.53
C SER A 52 -3.27 -0.68 -19.33
N ALA A 53 -3.55 0.56 -19.74
CA ALA A 53 -2.69 1.70 -19.46
C ALA A 53 -2.49 1.94 -17.95
N SER A 54 -3.53 1.79 -17.13
CA SER A 54 -3.40 1.96 -15.67
C SER A 54 -2.56 0.85 -15.02
N ASN A 55 -2.57 -0.37 -15.57
CA ASN A 55 -1.71 -1.45 -15.06
C ASN A 55 -0.25 -1.19 -15.44
N LYS A 56 0.02 -0.70 -16.67
CA LYS A 56 1.36 -0.30 -17.11
C LYS A 56 1.95 0.80 -16.23
N LEU A 57 1.15 1.81 -15.87
CA LEU A 57 1.57 2.85 -14.91
C LEU A 57 1.90 2.25 -13.53
N SER A 58 1.04 1.37 -13.00
CA SER A 58 1.31 0.68 -11.73
C SER A 58 2.59 -0.15 -11.78
N GLU A 59 2.84 -0.85 -12.88
CA GLU A 59 4.04 -1.69 -13.06
C GLU A 59 5.32 -0.85 -13.15
N ALA A 60 5.30 0.28 -13.87
CA ALA A 60 6.41 1.23 -13.89
C ALA A 60 6.70 1.80 -12.50
N LEU A 61 5.66 2.20 -11.77
CA LEU A 61 5.76 2.71 -10.41
C LEU A 61 6.34 1.67 -9.44
N ILE A 62 5.82 0.45 -9.47
CA ILE A 62 6.33 -0.65 -8.63
C ILE A 62 7.78 -0.97 -8.97
N SER A 63 8.13 -0.99 -10.25
CA SER A 63 9.51 -1.21 -10.70
C SER A 63 10.45 -0.16 -10.10
N GLN A 64 10.03 1.11 -10.07
CA GLN A 64 10.83 2.17 -9.47
C GLN A 64 10.90 2.07 -7.94
N LEU A 65 9.81 1.72 -7.26
CA LEU A 65 9.81 1.44 -5.82
C LEU A 65 10.77 0.29 -5.46
N LEU A 66 10.79 -0.78 -6.27
CA LEU A 66 11.70 -1.91 -6.09
C LEU A 66 13.16 -1.55 -6.37
N LYS A 67 13.46 -0.70 -7.36
CA LYS A 67 14.82 -0.17 -7.54
C LYS A 67 15.31 0.58 -6.28
N ASN A 68 14.42 1.36 -5.67
CA ASN A 68 14.71 2.14 -4.47
C ASN A 68 14.75 1.29 -3.18
N ASN A 69 14.06 0.15 -3.15
CA ASN A 69 14.05 -0.79 -2.03
C ASN A 69 13.90 -2.24 -2.54
N PRO A 70 15.01 -2.88 -2.98
CA PRO A 70 14.97 -4.19 -3.64
C PRO A 70 14.44 -5.34 -2.79
N GLU A 71 14.44 -5.21 -1.47
CA GLU A 71 13.93 -6.22 -0.54
C GLU A 71 12.41 -6.16 -0.36
N SER A 72 11.73 -5.18 -0.98
CA SER A 72 10.28 -5.02 -0.84
C SER A 72 9.53 -6.20 -1.42
N LYS A 73 8.42 -6.57 -0.77
CA LYS A 73 7.50 -7.62 -1.20
C LYS A 73 6.36 -7.00 -2.00
N VAL A 74 5.99 -7.60 -3.13
CA VAL A 74 4.80 -7.20 -3.91
C VAL A 74 3.71 -8.25 -3.72
N LEU A 75 2.56 -7.82 -3.21
CA LEU A 75 1.29 -8.54 -3.21
C LEU A 75 0.44 -8.03 -4.38
N VAL A 76 -0.23 -8.93 -5.08
CA VAL A 76 -1.10 -8.55 -6.21
C VAL A 76 -2.53 -8.97 -5.91
N ARG A 77 -3.45 -8.00 -5.93
CA ARG A 77 -4.89 -8.21 -5.88
C ARG A 77 -5.50 -7.76 -7.21
N ASP A 78 -5.85 -8.72 -8.06
CA ASP A 78 -6.49 -8.45 -9.34
C ASP A 78 -8.01 -8.54 -9.22
N LEU A 79 -8.67 -7.39 -9.05
CA LEU A 79 -10.12 -7.28 -8.91
C LEU A 79 -10.87 -7.39 -10.24
N ALA A 80 -10.18 -7.37 -11.38
CA ALA A 80 -10.79 -7.64 -12.68
C ALA A 80 -10.88 -9.14 -12.94
N SER A 81 -9.82 -9.89 -12.60
CA SER A 81 -9.75 -11.34 -12.81
C SER A 81 -10.40 -12.15 -11.67
N ASP A 82 -10.24 -11.71 -10.42
CA ASP A 82 -10.84 -12.31 -9.23
C ASP A 82 -11.66 -11.24 -8.48
N PRO A 83 -12.90 -10.94 -8.94
CA PRO A 83 -13.72 -9.91 -8.32
C PRO A 83 -14.20 -10.34 -6.93
N ILE A 84 -14.26 -9.35 -6.03
CA ILE A 84 -14.97 -9.50 -4.75
C ILE A 84 -16.48 -9.30 -5.00
N PRO A 85 -17.37 -10.12 -4.40
CA PRO A 85 -18.81 -9.95 -4.56
C PRO A 85 -19.27 -8.56 -4.10
N HIS A 86 -20.43 -8.12 -4.58
CA HIS A 86 -21.07 -6.94 -4.02
C HIS A 86 -21.43 -7.17 -2.54
N MET A 87 -21.43 -6.09 -1.77
CA MET A 87 -21.86 -6.14 -0.38
C MET A 87 -23.32 -6.60 -0.28
N GLU A 88 -23.57 -7.60 0.56
CA GLU A 88 -24.89 -8.17 0.82
C GLU A 88 -25.06 -8.29 2.35
N THR A 89 -26.29 -8.47 2.81
CA THR A 89 -26.60 -8.62 4.24
C THR A 89 -25.77 -9.70 4.92
N LYS A 90 -25.55 -10.85 4.26
CA LYS A 90 -24.73 -11.95 4.82
C LYS A 90 -23.28 -11.54 5.08
N HIS A 91 -22.71 -10.69 4.23
CA HIS A 91 -21.35 -10.17 4.38
C HIS A 91 -21.32 -9.22 5.58
N PHE A 92 -22.24 -8.25 5.61
CA PHE A 92 -22.35 -7.27 6.68
C PHE A 92 -22.52 -7.90 8.07
N LEU A 93 -23.46 -8.85 8.20
CA LEU A 93 -23.72 -9.53 9.48
C LEU A 93 -22.53 -10.36 9.98
N SER A 94 -21.59 -10.75 9.09
CA SER A 94 -20.39 -11.47 9.50
C SER A 94 -19.34 -10.59 10.20
N PHE A 95 -19.43 -9.26 10.05
CA PHE A 95 -18.43 -8.33 10.59
C PHE A 95 -18.47 -8.21 12.11
N GLU A 96 -19.65 -8.40 12.70
CA GLU A 96 -19.88 -8.27 14.15
C GLU A 96 -19.50 -9.52 14.94
N ILE A 97 -19.26 -10.64 14.25
CA ILE A 97 -18.97 -11.93 14.88
C ILE A 97 -17.45 -12.17 14.83
N PRO A 98 -16.79 -12.43 15.99
CA PRO A 98 -15.39 -12.83 16.04
C PRO A 98 -15.11 -14.04 15.14
N HIS A 99 -13.95 -14.08 14.50
CA HIS A 99 -13.64 -15.09 13.47
C HIS A 99 -13.79 -16.53 13.98
N GLU A 100 -13.39 -16.75 15.23
CA GLU A 100 -13.44 -18.01 15.96
C GLU A 100 -14.88 -18.48 16.28
N GLU A 101 -15.84 -17.55 16.36
CA GLU A 101 -17.24 -17.83 16.67
C GLU A 101 -18.12 -17.99 15.42
N ARG A 102 -17.58 -17.70 14.22
CA ARG A 102 -18.33 -17.79 12.96
C ARG A 102 -18.66 -19.25 12.58
N SER A 103 -19.89 -19.48 12.13
CA SER A 103 -20.29 -20.70 11.42
C SER A 103 -19.53 -20.85 10.10
N ASN A 104 -19.62 -22.01 9.45
CA ASN A 104 -18.99 -22.23 8.14
C ASN A 104 -19.54 -21.26 7.08
N GLU A 105 -20.86 -21.03 7.08
CA GLU A 105 -21.52 -20.10 6.16
C GLU A 105 -21.06 -18.65 6.40
N GLN A 106 -20.87 -18.27 7.67
CA GLN A 106 -20.38 -16.95 8.05
C GLN A 106 -18.90 -16.76 7.68
N LYS A 107 -18.07 -17.81 7.80
CA LYS A 107 -16.67 -17.79 7.32
C LYS A 107 -16.61 -17.66 5.80
N GLU A 108 -17.46 -18.37 5.08
CA GLU A 108 -17.56 -18.24 3.62
C GLU A 108 -18.03 -16.85 3.21
N ALA A 109 -18.94 -16.23 3.96
CA ALA A 109 -19.36 -14.84 3.72
C ALA A 109 -18.24 -13.83 4.04
N SER A 110 -17.48 -14.03 5.13
CA SER A 110 -16.45 -13.08 5.57
C SER A 110 -15.13 -13.20 4.82
N LYS A 111 -14.86 -14.32 4.14
CA LYS A 111 -13.54 -14.62 3.56
C LYS A 111 -12.98 -13.52 2.67
N TYR A 112 -13.84 -12.85 1.89
CA TYR A 112 -13.42 -11.78 1.00
C TYR A 112 -12.98 -10.52 1.78
N SER A 113 -13.72 -10.16 2.82
CA SER A 113 -13.34 -9.07 3.73
C SER A 113 -12.10 -9.43 4.54
N ASP A 114 -12.04 -10.64 5.10
CA ASP A 114 -10.90 -11.09 5.90
C ASP A 114 -9.60 -11.06 5.05
N GLN A 115 -9.66 -11.51 3.79
CA GLN A 115 -8.54 -11.44 2.86
C GLN A 115 -8.17 -9.98 2.55
N ALA A 116 -9.13 -9.15 2.16
CA ALA A 116 -8.87 -7.76 1.76
C ALA A 116 -8.32 -6.92 2.93
N LEU A 117 -8.84 -7.13 4.15
CA LEU A 117 -8.36 -6.54 5.39
C LEU A 117 -6.91 -6.95 5.68
N LYS A 118 -6.61 -8.24 5.59
CA LYS A 118 -5.24 -8.73 5.79
C LYS A 118 -4.27 -8.10 4.80
N GLU A 119 -4.63 -8.06 3.51
CA GLU A 119 -3.79 -7.47 2.46
C GLU A 119 -3.50 -5.98 2.73
N ILE A 120 -4.53 -5.18 3.07
CA ILE A 120 -4.35 -3.75 3.33
C ILE A 120 -3.64 -3.46 4.66
N GLU A 121 -3.83 -4.30 5.68
CA GLU A 121 -3.13 -4.20 6.97
C GLU A 121 -1.64 -4.49 6.82
N GLU A 122 -1.28 -5.53 6.05
CA GLU A 122 0.12 -5.89 5.75
C GLU A 122 0.84 -4.86 4.87
N ALA A 123 0.13 -4.16 3.99
CA ALA A 123 0.73 -3.23 3.03
C ALA A 123 1.21 -1.91 3.67
N ASP A 124 2.46 -1.51 3.42
CA ASP A 124 2.93 -0.15 3.71
C ASP A 124 2.55 0.81 2.55
N ILE A 125 2.50 0.29 1.31
CA ILE A 125 2.18 1.04 0.11
C ILE A 125 1.05 0.34 -0.66
N LEU A 126 0.03 1.10 -1.06
CA LEU A 126 -0.98 0.68 -2.01
C LEU A 126 -0.69 1.31 -3.37
N VAL A 127 -0.68 0.51 -4.43
CA VAL A 127 -0.56 0.97 -5.82
C VAL A 127 -1.82 0.53 -6.54
N ILE A 128 -2.64 1.49 -6.98
CA ILE A 128 -3.97 1.19 -7.52
C ILE A 128 -4.03 1.65 -8.97
N GLY A 129 -4.15 0.69 -9.88
CA GLY A 129 -4.42 0.97 -11.28
C GLY A 129 -5.89 1.30 -11.48
N LEU A 130 -6.21 2.50 -11.99
CA LEU A 130 -7.56 3.05 -12.11
C LEU A 130 -7.87 3.47 -13.56
N PRO A 131 -8.53 2.64 -14.36
CA PRO A 131 -9.09 3.13 -15.61
C PRO A 131 -10.35 3.96 -15.34
N PHE A 132 -10.55 5.02 -16.12
CA PHE A 132 -11.71 5.90 -16.04
C PHE A 132 -12.86 5.33 -16.89
N TYR A 133 -13.79 4.64 -16.25
CA TYR A 133 -14.95 4.01 -16.90
C TYR A 133 -16.24 4.72 -16.51
N ASN A 134 -17.01 5.15 -17.50
CA ASN A 134 -18.32 5.78 -17.31
C ASN A 134 -18.31 6.86 -16.21
N PHE A 135 -17.34 7.76 -16.29
CA PHE A 135 -17.18 8.89 -15.38
C PHE A 135 -16.76 8.54 -13.93
N SER A 136 -16.25 7.32 -13.69
CA SER A 136 -15.76 6.87 -12.38
C SER A 136 -14.68 5.78 -12.51
N PHE A 137 -14.32 5.16 -11.38
CA PHE A 137 -13.45 3.98 -11.32
C PHE A 137 -14.28 2.68 -11.46
N PRO A 138 -13.65 1.52 -11.75
CA PRO A 138 -14.38 0.26 -11.94
C PRO A 138 -15.21 -0.18 -10.73
N SER A 139 -16.40 -0.73 -10.98
CA SER A 139 -17.30 -1.19 -9.91
C SER A 139 -16.70 -2.29 -9.02
N THR A 140 -15.77 -3.09 -9.54
CA THR A 140 -15.04 -4.11 -8.77
C THR A 140 -14.19 -3.49 -7.66
N LEU A 141 -13.62 -2.31 -7.88
CA LEU A 141 -12.96 -1.55 -6.83
C LEU A 141 -13.96 -1.08 -5.77
N LYS A 142 -15.17 -0.64 -6.17
CA LYS A 142 -16.21 -0.27 -5.19
C LYS A 142 -16.60 -1.45 -4.29
N SER A 143 -16.74 -2.66 -4.85
CA SER A 143 -16.98 -3.86 -4.04
C SER A 143 -15.84 -4.11 -3.05
N TRP A 144 -14.57 -4.01 -3.49
CA TRP A 144 -13.43 -4.16 -2.58
C TRP A 144 -13.42 -3.09 -1.47
N ILE A 145 -13.74 -1.83 -1.81
CA ILE A 145 -13.88 -0.73 -0.87
C ILE A 145 -14.92 -1.05 0.21
N ASP A 146 -16.07 -1.60 -0.17
CA ASP A 146 -17.11 -1.98 0.78
C ASP A 146 -16.62 -3.08 1.74
N HIS A 147 -15.84 -4.02 1.22
CA HIS A 147 -15.29 -5.14 2.00
C HIS A 147 -14.13 -4.76 2.93
N ILE A 148 -13.46 -3.63 2.72
CA ILE A 148 -12.42 -3.12 3.65
C ILE A 148 -12.94 -2.05 4.61
N SER A 149 -14.08 -1.41 4.32
CA SER A 149 -14.61 -0.29 5.11
C SER A 149 -15.46 -0.82 6.27
N ILE A 150 -14.80 -1.37 7.30
CA ILE A 150 -15.47 -2.08 8.41
C ILE A 150 -15.17 -1.38 9.76
N PRO A 151 -16.22 -1.03 10.55
CA PRO A 151 -16.03 -0.48 11.90
C PRO A 151 -15.20 -1.39 12.80
N GLY A 152 -14.29 -0.80 13.57
CA GLY A 152 -13.37 -1.53 14.44
C GLY A 152 -12.22 -2.25 13.71
N LYS A 153 -12.19 -2.23 12.37
CA LYS A 153 -11.11 -2.81 11.57
C LYS A 153 -10.28 -1.73 10.87
N THR A 154 -10.89 -0.92 10.02
CA THR A 154 -10.20 0.15 9.27
C THR A 154 -10.60 1.56 9.69
N PHE A 155 -11.72 1.72 10.39
CA PHE A 155 -12.12 2.97 11.03
C PHE A 155 -12.88 2.68 12.34
N SER A 156 -13.07 3.70 13.18
CA SER A 156 -13.81 3.61 14.45
C SER A 156 -14.71 4.83 14.69
N TYR A 157 -15.78 4.65 15.46
CA TYR A 157 -16.67 5.72 15.97
C TYR A 157 -16.57 5.90 17.50
N ALA A 158 -15.57 5.32 18.16
CA ALA A 158 -15.47 5.31 19.62
C ALA A 158 -15.60 6.70 20.28
N ASP A 159 -15.13 7.75 19.60
CA ASP A 159 -15.13 9.13 20.09
C ASP A 159 -16.30 9.96 19.49
N SER A 160 -17.38 9.32 19.01
CA SER A 160 -18.52 9.93 18.29
C SER A 160 -18.20 10.60 16.95
N THR A 161 -16.94 10.51 16.49
CA THR A 161 -16.50 10.94 15.16
C THR A 161 -15.76 9.82 14.45
N PRO A 162 -15.85 9.71 13.11
CA PRO A 162 -15.10 8.71 12.37
C PRO A 162 -13.59 8.95 12.50
N LYS A 163 -12.86 7.89 12.85
CA LYS A 163 -11.41 7.90 12.97
C LYS A 163 -10.82 6.70 12.22
N GLY A 164 -10.06 6.99 11.17
CA GLY A 164 -9.32 5.97 10.44
C GLY A 164 -8.24 5.30 11.28
N LEU A 165 -8.10 3.99 11.13
CA LEU A 165 -7.20 3.13 11.92
C LEU A 165 -5.93 2.75 11.16
N LEU A 166 -5.91 2.87 9.84
CA LEU A 166 -4.75 2.54 9.02
C LEU A 166 -3.78 3.72 8.99
N LYS A 167 -2.63 3.62 9.66
CA LYS A 167 -1.62 4.69 9.77
C LYS A 167 -0.31 4.32 9.08
N ASN A 168 0.49 5.34 8.76
CA ASN A 168 1.83 5.20 8.17
C ASN A 168 1.84 4.40 6.85
N LYS A 169 0.80 4.60 6.03
CA LYS A 169 0.66 3.99 4.71
C LYS A 169 0.63 5.07 3.64
N LYS A 170 1.05 4.71 2.43
CA LYS A 170 0.97 5.56 1.25
C LYS A 170 0.12 4.92 0.16
N VAL A 171 -0.64 5.74 -0.57
CA VAL A 171 -1.42 5.31 -1.73
C VAL A 171 -0.91 6.02 -2.98
N TYR A 172 -0.71 5.26 -4.05
CA TYR A 172 -0.51 5.77 -5.40
C TYR A 172 -1.74 5.43 -6.24
N LEU A 173 -2.39 6.45 -6.80
CA LEU A 173 -3.50 6.30 -7.73
C LEU A 173 -2.98 6.51 -9.16
N ASN A 174 -3.02 5.46 -9.98
CA ASN A 174 -2.56 5.51 -11.38
C ASN A 174 -3.77 5.55 -12.31
N ILE A 175 -4.21 6.75 -12.65
CA ILE A 175 -5.45 7.00 -13.39
C ILE A 175 -5.17 7.02 -14.89
N ALA A 176 -5.85 6.15 -15.64
CA ALA A 176 -5.80 6.12 -17.09
C ALA A 176 -7.16 6.50 -17.69
N ILE A 177 -7.19 7.54 -18.49
CA ILE A 177 -8.42 8.13 -19.03
C ILE A 177 -8.45 7.92 -20.54
N GLY A 178 -9.59 7.45 -21.04
CA GLY A 178 -9.80 7.23 -22.47
C GLY A 178 -9.70 8.53 -23.26
N GLY A 179 -10.61 9.45 -23.00
CA GLY A 179 -10.67 10.75 -23.68
C GLY A 179 -9.61 11.76 -23.22
N ILE A 180 -9.67 12.94 -23.84
CA ILE A 180 -8.98 14.15 -23.40
C ILE A 180 -10.08 15.14 -23.05
N TYR A 181 -10.08 15.63 -21.81
CA TYR A 181 -11.16 16.48 -21.30
C TYR A 181 -10.65 17.89 -21.04
N GLU A 182 -11.28 18.94 -21.58
CA GLU A 182 -10.90 20.30 -21.18
C GLU A 182 -11.35 20.58 -19.73
N ASP A 183 -12.60 20.25 -19.42
CA ASP A 183 -13.14 20.28 -18.06
C ASP A 183 -12.77 19.00 -17.29
N LYS A 184 -11.93 19.15 -16.28
CA LYS A 184 -11.49 18.05 -15.41
C LYS A 184 -12.41 17.79 -14.23
N THR A 185 -13.52 18.52 -14.08
CA THR A 185 -14.39 18.46 -12.88
C THR A 185 -14.80 17.03 -12.54
N ILE A 186 -15.27 16.26 -13.52
CA ILE A 186 -15.72 14.88 -13.28
C ILE A 186 -14.57 13.91 -12.94
N ILE A 187 -13.38 14.14 -13.50
CA ILE A 187 -12.17 13.37 -13.17
C ILE A 187 -11.72 13.70 -11.73
N ASN A 188 -11.76 14.99 -11.37
CA ASN A 188 -11.42 15.46 -10.03
C ASN A 188 -12.40 14.92 -8.99
N GLN A 189 -13.70 14.87 -9.27
CA GLN A 189 -14.69 14.28 -8.37
C GLN A 189 -14.42 12.80 -8.07
N MET A 190 -14.01 12.03 -9.08
CA MET A 190 -13.58 10.64 -8.87
C MET A 190 -12.34 10.56 -7.97
N GLU A 191 -11.33 11.40 -8.22
CA GLU A 191 -10.13 11.45 -7.37
C GLU A 191 -10.48 11.86 -5.93
N ASP A 192 -11.30 12.89 -5.75
CA ASP A 192 -11.71 13.42 -4.45
C ASP A 192 -12.49 12.39 -3.65
N TYR A 193 -13.34 11.59 -4.30
CA TYR A 193 -13.98 10.44 -3.67
C TYR A 193 -12.95 9.48 -3.07
N LEU A 194 -11.93 9.08 -3.86
CA LEU A 194 -10.91 8.14 -3.39
C LEU A 194 -10.04 8.76 -2.29
N ARG A 195 -9.67 10.03 -2.40
CA ARG A 195 -8.95 10.76 -1.35
C ARG A 195 -9.74 10.80 -0.05
N THR A 196 -11.03 11.12 -0.14
CA THR A 196 -11.93 11.16 1.02
C THR A 196 -12.04 9.79 1.68
N LEU A 197 -12.23 8.73 0.88
CA LEU A 197 -12.31 7.36 1.36
C LEU A 197 -11.02 6.92 2.07
N PHE A 198 -9.85 7.12 1.44
CA PHE A 198 -8.58 6.70 2.02
C PHE A 198 -8.28 7.49 3.30
N ALA A 199 -8.56 8.80 3.32
CA ALA A 199 -8.46 9.61 4.53
C ALA A 199 -9.40 9.13 5.64
N PHE A 200 -10.63 8.73 5.30
CA PHE A 200 -11.61 8.17 6.24
C PHE A 200 -11.10 6.91 6.94
N ILE A 201 -10.44 6.00 6.22
CA ILE A 201 -9.79 4.81 6.82
C ILE A 201 -8.39 5.08 7.38
N GLY A 202 -7.87 6.31 7.26
CA GLY A 202 -6.69 6.81 7.96
C GLY A 202 -5.45 7.03 7.10
N ILE A 203 -5.53 6.76 5.80
CA ILE A 203 -4.42 6.88 4.84
C ILE A 203 -4.51 8.23 4.13
N THR A 204 -3.64 9.16 4.51
CA THR A 204 -3.67 10.56 4.01
C THR A 204 -2.54 10.91 3.06
N ASP A 205 -1.48 10.09 2.99
CA ASP A 205 -0.40 10.26 2.00
C ASP A 205 -0.83 9.61 0.67
N ILE A 206 -1.33 10.45 -0.25
CA ILE A 206 -1.90 10.02 -1.52
C ILE A 206 -1.27 10.82 -2.66
N GLN A 207 -0.54 10.12 -3.51
CA GLN A 207 0.03 10.64 -4.75
C GLN A 207 -0.78 10.12 -5.95
N VAL A 208 -0.96 10.96 -6.96
CA VAL A 208 -1.75 10.61 -8.14
C VAL A 208 -0.94 10.88 -9.40
N PHE A 209 -1.07 9.96 -10.36
CA PHE A 209 -0.54 10.07 -11.71
C PHE A 209 -1.69 9.87 -12.70
N ARG A 210 -1.80 10.72 -13.71
CA ARG A 210 -2.91 10.71 -14.68
C ARG A 210 -2.35 10.65 -16.10
N SER A 211 -2.84 9.73 -16.91
CA SER A 211 -2.57 9.65 -18.35
C SER A 211 -3.88 9.74 -19.13
N GLU A 212 -4.01 10.74 -19.99
CA GLU A 212 -5.20 10.97 -20.83
C GLU A 212 -5.00 10.54 -22.28
N GLY A 213 -6.10 10.45 -23.04
CA GLY A 213 -6.06 10.14 -24.46
C GLY A 213 -5.73 8.67 -24.75
N THR A 214 -5.96 7.76 -23.82
CA THR A 214 -5.55 6.35 -23.97
C THR A 214 -6.30 5.59 -25.06
N VAL A 215 -7.41 6.12 -25.59
CA VAL A 215 -8.10 5.54 -26.77
C VAL A 215 -7.59 6.08 -28.11
N PHE A 216 -6.77 7.14 -28.11
CA PHE A 216 -6.27 7.79 -29.32
C PHE A 216 -4.83 7.35 -29.61
N PRO A 217 -4.59 6.47 -30.61
CA PRO A 217 -3.27 5.92 -30.88
C PRO A 217 -2.18 6.98 -31.11
N GLU A 218 -2.56 8.14 -31.63
CA GLU A 218 -1.64 9.24 -32.00
C GLU A 218 -0.94 9.85 -30.78
N VAL A 219 -1.59 9.84 -29.62
CA VAL A 219 -1.10 10.48 -28.39
C VAL A 219 -0.94 9.51 -27.21
N ARG A 220 -1.54 8.31 -27.30
CA ARG A 220 -1.55 7.34 -26.20
C ARG A 220 -0.16 7.00 -25.69
N ASP A 221 0.75 6.63 -26.60
CA ASP A 221 2.05 6.10 -26.21
C ASP A 221 2.97 7.22 -25.68
N GLU A 222 2.85 8.42 -26.26
CA GLU A 222 3.54 9.63 -25.78
C GLU A 222 3.07 10.03 -24.38
N ASN A 223 1.76 10.19 -24.17
CA ASN A 223 1.19 10.58 -22.88
C ASN A 223 1.49 9.56 -21.78
N LEU A 224 1.42 8.27 -22.11
CA LEU A 224 1.76 7.20 -21.17
C LEU A 224 3.24 7.26 -20.78
N SER A 225 4.13 7.46 -21.77
CA SER A 225 5.57 7.56 -21.53
C SER A 225 5.91 8.78 -20.68
N GLN A 226 5.30 9.94 -20.96
CA GLN A 226 5.47 11.15 -20.15
C GLN A 226 5.05 10.90 -18.70
N THR A 227 3.90 10.27 -18.48
CA THR A 227 3.42 9.94 -17.13
C THR A 227 4.39 8.99 -16.41
N ILE A 228 5.00 8.03 -17.11
CA ILE A 228 6.04 7.15 -16.55
C ILE A 228 7.28 7.95 -16.15
N THR A 229 7.73 8.91 -16.97
CA THR A 229 8.82 9.81 -16.61
C THR A 229 8.50 10.65 -15.37
N ASP A 230 7.26 11.12 -15.22
CA ASP A 230 6.83 11.86 -14.03
C ASP A 230 6.88 10.98 -12.78
N ILE A 231 6.45 9.71 -12.87
CA ILE A 231 6.57 8.71 -11.80
C ILE A 231 8.04 8.55 -11.38
N GLU A 232 8.94 8.37 -12.34
CA GLU A 232 10.37 8.22 -12.08
C GLU A 232 10.96 9.45 -11.40
N SER A 233 10.57 10.64 -11.83
CA SER A 233 11.01 11.92 -11.25
C SER A 233 10.57 12.06 -9.79
N VAL A 234 9.28 11.82 -9.50
CA VAL A 234 8.73 11.92 -8.14
C VAL A 234 9.33 10.89 -7.18
N LEU A 235 9.71 9.70 -7.67
CA LEU A 235 10.32 8.65 -6.84
C LEU A 235 11.85 8.77 -6.74
N ALA A 236 12.49 9.65 -7.51
CA ALA A 236 13.91 9.92 -7.40
C ALA A 236 14.25 11.02 -6.38
N SER A 237 13.29 11.90 -6.06
CA SER A 237 13.39 12.95 -5.04
C SER A 237 13.21 12.43 -3.62
#